data_AF-A0A6N4AIK9-F1
#
_entry.id   AF-A0A6N4AIK9-F1
#
_cell.length_a   1.000
_cell.length_b   1.000
_cell.length_c   1.000
_cell.angle_alpha   90.00
_cell.angle_beta   90.00
_cell.angle_gamma   90.00
#
_symmetry.space_group_name_H-M   'P 1'
#
loop_
_entity.id
_entity.type
_entity.pdbx_description
1 polymer ?
#
loop_
_entity_poly.entity_id
_entity_poly.type
_entity_poly.pdbx_seq_one_letter_code
_entity_poly.pdbx_strand_id
1 'polypeptide(L)'
;MKKVLFLFLVSSLTFVSCDSSDSSIEEKAISNEKEDSKLERRVLSTMTAGQLHNAYLDEMYAYLRGRGNINTSNIHVYSREFFSAFEYYDLALKRYRYTINTPNVRYDFSRQLNLEIENLNRRLDNSDFRNLDEFKNFVSSYRPLYIRERNDLIAWQNYTDVFSYSVIYWSTNLERWTILINRNAIGLSERRCSEGKFFRRAWCKIKEYAKTDAAAYQEEKQKNPSASFEATVLAGAAASAAAFIKDLIPPSQS
;
A
#
# COMPACT_ATOMS: atom_id res chain seq x y z
N MET A 1 38.81 -31.45 41.69
CA MET A 1 37.51 -31.30 42.39
C MET A 1 36.43 -32.03 41.59
N LYS A 2 35.49 -32.65 42.30
CA LYS A 2 34.51 -33.70 41.95
C LYS A 2 33.81 -33.48 40.59
N LYS A 3 33.90 -34.40 39.61
CA LYS A 3 32.95 -35.52 39.33
C LYS A 3 31.48 -35.16 39.56
N VAL A 4 30.64 -35.23 38.53
CA VAL A 4 29.63 -36.29 38.33
C VAL A 4 28.59 -35.83 37.29
N LEU A 5 28.45 -36.68 36.29
CA LEU A 5 27.38 -36.77 35.29
C LEU A 5 26.18 -37.47 35.96
N PHE A 6 24.94 -36.97 35.86
CA PHE A 6 23.75 -37.79 36.09
C PHE A 6 22.54 -37.25 35.31
N LEU A 7 22.17 -37.99 34.25
CA LEU A 7 20.78 -38.15 33.81
C LEU A 7 20.02 -38.94 34.88
N PHE A 8 18.75 -38.64 35.14
CA PHE A 8 17.65 -39.61 34.98
C PHE A 8 16.24 -39.11 35.42
N LEU A 9 15.26 -39.54 34.61
CA LEU A 9 13.90 -40.02 34.92
C LEU A 9 12.73 -39.07 35.26
N VAL A 10 11.90 -38.90 34.22
CA VAL A 10 10.43 -39.01 34.15
C VAL A 10 9.78 -39.84 35.28
N SER A 11 8.71 -39.32 35.90
CA SER A 11 7.39 -40.01 36.03
C SER A 11 6.34 -39.21 36.82
N SER A 12 5.34 -38.72 36.07
CA SER A 12 3.89 -39.01 36.19
C SER A 12 3.07 -38.77 37.48
N LEU A 13 1.95 -38.05 37.27
CA LEU A 13 0.58 -38.26 37.78
C LEU A 13 0.24 -37.90 39.25
N THR A 14 -0.66 -36.93 39.43
CA THR A 14 -2.11 -37.23 39.57
C THR A 14 -2.99 -35.98 39.58
N PHE A 15 -4.14 -36.14 38.91
CA PHE A 15 -5.32 -35.28 38.87
C PHE A 15 -6.06 -35.24 40.21
N VAL A 16 -6.67 -34.10 40.53
CA VAL A 16 -7.98 -34.05 41.22
C VAL A 16 -8.83 -32.96 40.54
N SER A 17 -9.98 -33.39 40.05
CA SER A 17 -11.07 -32.61 39.45
C SER A 17 -12.02 -32.02 40.50
N CYS A 18 -12.58 -30.84 40.24
CA CYS A 18 -14.03 -30.62 40.33
C CYS A 18 -14.46 -29.36 39.56
N ASP A 19 -15.53 -29.55 38.79
CA ASP A 19 -16.27 -28.65 37.92
C ASP A 19 -16.79 -27.35 38.58
N SER A 20 -16.91 -26.28 37.79
CA SER A 20 -18.24 -25.85 37.32
C SER A 20 -18.20 -24.61 36.40
N SER A 21 -19.18 -24.59 35.49
CA SER A 21 -19.66 -23.51 34.61
C SER A 21 -18.90 -23.19 33.32
N ASP A 22 -19.48 -23.75 32.24
CA ASP A 22 -19.63 -23.21 30.90
C ASP A 22 -19.32 -21.71 30.72
N SER A 23 -18.41 -21.42 29.80
CA SER A 23 -18.78 -20.62 28.62
C SER A 23 -17.79 -20.90 27.49
N SER A 24 -18.33 -21.47 26.42
CA SER A 24 -17.76 -21.56 25.09
C SER A 24 -17.04 -20.30 24.65
N ILE A 25 -15.77 -20.45 24.28
CA ILE A 25 -15.21 -20.01 23.00
C ILE A 25 -14.06 -20.99 22.75
N GLU A 26 -14.28 -21.96 21.87
CA GLU A 26 -13.18 -22.59 21.16
C GLU A 26 -12.41 -21.45 20.48
N GLU A 27 -11.27 -21.11 21.06
CA GLU A 27 -10.22 -20.41 20.36
C GLU A 27 -9.76 -21.38 19.26
N LYS A 28 -10.44 -21.35 18.11
CA LYS A 28 -9.83 -21.75 16.85
C LYS A 28 -8.65 -20.82 16.69
N ALA A 29 -7.52 -21.24 17.23
CA ALA A 29 -6.21 -20.88 16.73
C ALA A 29 -6.28 -21.11 15.23
N ILE A 30 -6.55 -20.03 14.48
CA ILE A 30 -6.30 -19.96 13.06
C ILE A 30 -4.79 -20.14 12.99
N SER A 31 -4.34 -21.37 12.80
CA SER A 31 -2.97 -21.64 12.38
C SER A 31 -2.85 -21.01 11.00
N ASN A 32 -2.44 -19.75 10.98
CA ASN A 32 -1.91 -19.10 9.79
C ASN A 32 -0.60 -19.83 9.47
N GLU A 33 -0.71 -20.98 8.79
CA GLU A 33 0.33 -21.33 7.83
C GLU A 33 0.45 -20.08 6.95
N LYS A 34 1.56 -19.36 7.09
CA LYS A 34 1.90 -18.25 6.19
C LYS A 34 1.96 -18.87 4.80
N GLU A 35 0.88 -18.76 4.04
CA GLU A 35 0.97 -18.85 2.60
C GLU A 35 1.82 -17.65 2.17
N ASP A 36 3.14 -17.85 2.13
CA ASP A 36 4.06 -16.86 1.58
C ASP A 36 3.50 -16.43 0.23
N SER A 37 3.37 -15.12 0.05
CA SER A 37 2.73 -14.54 -1.12
C SER A 37 3.37 -15.11 -2.40
N LYS A 38 2.57 -15.31 -3.45
CA LYS A 38 3.12 -15.75 -4.76
C LYS A 38 4.13 -14.73 -5.31
N LEU A 39 4.06 -13.46 -4.88
CA LEU A 39 5.02 -12.40 -5.19
C LEU A 39 6.34 -12.55 -4.43
N GLU A 40 6.30 -12.89 -3.13
CA GLU A 40 7.50 -13.14 -2.32
C GLU A 40 8.33 -14.29 -2.94
N ARG A 41 7.66 -15.25 -3.59
CA ARG A 41 8.29 -16.33 -4.37
C ARG A 41 8.75 -15.93 -5.79
N ARG A 42 8.26 -14.82 -6.36
CA ARG A 42 8.52 -14.41 -7.75
C ARG A 42 9.30 -13.09 -7.80
N VAL A 43 10.63 -13.21 -7.92
CA VAL A 43 11.49 -12.24 -8.63
C VAL A 43 11.47 -10.80 -8.06
N LEU A 44 11.42 -10.65 -6.74
CA LEU A 44 11.44 -9.33 -6.08
C LEU A 44 12.70 -8.50 -6.37
N SER A 45 13.86 -9.14 -6.58
CA SER A 45 15.14 -8.45 -6.67
C SER A 45 15.39 -7.68 -7.98
N THR A 46 14.54 -7.84 -8.99
CA THR A 46 14.72 -7.20 -10.32
C THR A 46 13.65 -6.17 -10.67
N MET A 47 12.64 -5.99 -9.82
CA MET A 47 11.53 -5.07 -10.09
C MET A 47 11.83 -3.67 -9.57
N THR A 48 11.39 -2.65 -10.31
CA THR A 48 11.36 -1.27 -9.79
C THR A 48 10.27 -1.11 -8.72
N ALA A 49 10.30 -0.02 -7.96
CA ALA A 49 9.32 0.26 -6.91
C ALA A 49 7.90 0.32 -7.44
N GLY A 50 7.70 0.96 -8.59
CA GLY A 50 6.43 1.08 -9.28
C GLY A 50 5.92 -0.24 -9.85
N GLN A 51 6.81 -1.11 -10.33
CA GLN A 51 6.43 -2.46 -10.77
C GLN A 51 5.97 -3.31 -9.58
N LEU A 52 6.73 -3.29 -8.49
CA LEU A 52 6.43 -4.06 -7.29
C LEU A 52 5.15 -3.53 -6.60
N HIS A 53 4.98 -2.21 -6.52
CA HIS A 53 3.77 -1.56 -6.04
C HIS A 53 2.52 -2.05 -6.81
N ASN A 54 2.55 -1.98 -8.14
CA ASN A 54 1.42 -2.41 -8.96
C ASN A 54 1.12 -3.92 -8.79
N ALA A 55 2.15 -4.74 -8.60
CA ALA A 55 1.99 -6.17 -8.39
C ALA A 55 1.30 -6.49 -7.05
N TYR A 56 1.64 -5.78 -5.96
CA TYR A 56 0.91 -5.91 -4.69
C TYR A 56 -0.57 -5.52 -4.82
N LEU A 57 -0.86 -4.47 -5.60
CA LEU A 57 -2.24 -4.06 -5.85
C LEU A 57 -3.02 -5.11 -6.65
N ASP A 58 -2.39 -5.76 -7.63
CA ASP A 58 -3.00 -6.86 -8.38
C ASP A 58 -3.30 -8.07 -7.50
N GLU A 59 -2.38 -8.44 -6.62
CA GLU A 59 -2.62 -9.51 -5.64
C GLU A 59 -3.77 -9.15 -4.68
N MET A 60 -3.80 -7.92 -4.20
CA MET A 60 -4.87 -7.43 -3.34
C MET A 60 -6.23 -7.46 -4.05
N TYR A 61 -6.29 -6.99 -5.30
CA TYR A 61 -7.50 -7.05 -6.11
C TYR A 61 -7.99 -8.49 -6.29
N ALA A 62 -7.08 -9.41 -6.65
CA ALA A 62 -7.41 -10.82 -6.83
C ALA A 62 -7.91 -11.46 -5.53
N TYR A 63 -7.26 -11.17 -4.41
CA TYR A 63 -7.66 -11.61 -3.08
C TYR A 63 -9.07 -11.13 -2.73
N LEU A 64 -9.34 -9.82 -2.84
CA LEU A 64 -10.65 -9.24 -2.53
C LEU A 64 -11.76 -9.82 -3.42
N ARG A 65 -11.48 -9.99 -4.72
CA ARG A 65 -12.41 -10.62 -5.65
C ARG A 65 -12.72 -12.07 -5.25
N GLY A 66 -11.71 -12.82 -4.81
CA GLY A 66 -11.83 -14.22 -4.39
C GLY A 66 -12.65 -14.42 -3.11
N ARG A 67 -12.69 -13.43 -2.20
CA ARG A 67 -13.52 -13.47 -0.99
C ARG A 67 -15.03 -13.51 -1.28
N GLY A 68 -15.47 -12.92 -2.39
CA GLY A 68 -16.90 -12.75 -2.70
C GLY A 68 -17.62 -11.82 -1.72
N ASN A 69 -18.82 -11.34 -2.09
CA ASN A 69 -19.68 -10.49 -1.24
C ASN A 69 -18.97 -9.25 -0.63
N ILE A 70 -18.11 -8.59 -1.41
CA ILE A 70 -17.43 -7.35 -1.00
C ILE A 70 -18.41 -6.16 -1.01
N ASN A 71 -18.39 -5.35 0.04
CA ASN A 71 -19.14 -4.09 0.13
C ASN A 71 -18.43 -3.10 1.08
N THR A 72 -19.04 -1.94 1.30
CA THR A 72 -18.42 -0.87 2.10
C THR A 72 -18.20 -1.21 3.57
N SER A 73 -18.96 -2.16 4.12
CA SER A 73 -18.82 -2.57 5.53
C SER A 73 -17.66 -3.53 5.76
N ASN A 74 -17.25 -4.31 4.76
CA ASN A 74 -16.27 -5.38 4.92
C ASN A 74 -14.97 -5.20 4.11
N ILE A 75 -14.93 -4.35 3.08
CA ILE A 75 -13.72 -4.23 2.24
C ILE A 75 -12.50 -3.79 3.03
N HIS A 76 -12.65 -2.88 4.00
CA HIS A 76 -11.54 -2.48 4.87
C HIS A 76 -11.07 -3.61 5.80
N VAL A 77 -11.97 -4.52 6.20
CA VAL A 77 -11.61 -5.69 7.02
C VAL A 77 -10.75 -6.62 6.18
N TYR A 78 -11.25 -7.03 5.00
CA TYR A 78 -10.53 -7.93 4.11
C TYR A 78 -9.23 -7.34 3.57
N SER A 79 -9.18 -6.03 3.32
CA SER A 79 -7.94 -5.36 2.92
C SER A 79 -6.87 -5.47 4.01
N ARG A 80 -7.24 -5.35 5.29
CA ARG A 80 -6.29 -5.54 6.39
C ARG A 80 -5.89 -7.01 6.53
N GLU A 81 -6.82 -7.94 6.35
CA GLU A 81 -6.49 -9.37 6.35
C GLU A 81 -5.48 -9.72 5.26
N PHE A 82 -5.63 -9.16 4.05
CA PHE A 82 -4.65 -9.31 2.97
C PHE A 82 -3.25 -8.88 3.41
N PHE A 83 -3.12 -7.66 3.92
CA PHE A 83 -1.82 -7.15 4.35
C PHE A 83 -1.22 -7.93 5.53
N SER A 84 -2.05 -8.52 6.40
CA SER A 84 -1.59 -9.30 7.56
C SER A 84 -0.82 -10.58 7.22
N ALA A 85 -0.90 -11.05 5.97
CA ALA A 85 -0.22 -12.26 5.52
C ALA A 85 1.27 -12.04 5.16
N PHE A 86 1.70 -10.80 4.92
CA PHE A 86 3.05 -10.47 4.47
C PHE A 86 4.06 -10.37 5.61
N GLU A 87 5.36 -10.55 5.33
CA GLU A 87 6.43 -10.43 6.33
C GLU A 87 6.42 -9.05 7.03
N TYR A 88 6.19 -7.98 6.28
CA TYR A 88 6.22 -6.59 6.75
C TYR A 88 4.82 -6.01 7.05
N TYR A 89 3.88 -6.87 7.46
CA TYR A 89 2.48 -6.49 7.60
C TYR A 89 2.22 -5.33 8.57
N ASP A 90 2.98 -5.21 9.66
CA ASP A 90 2.77 -4.16 10.66
C ASP A 90 2.88 -2.77 10.05
N LEU A 91 3.87 -2.58 9.17
CA LEU A 91 4.09 -1.33 8.48
C LEU A 91 2.97 -1.07 7.46
N ALA A 92 2.60 -2.07 6.66
CA ALA A 92 1.53 -1.98 5.68
C ALA A 92 0.18 -1.65 6.34
N LEU A 93 -0.17 -2.37 7.41
CA LEU A 93 -1.39 -2.15 8.18
C LEU A 93 -1.43 -0.77 8.83
N LYS A 94 -0.31 -0.31 9.39
CA LYS A 94 -0.20 1.03 9.97
C LYS A 94 -0.51 2.10 8.92
N ARG A 95 0.06 1.98 7.72
CA ARG A 95 -0.17 2.92 6.63
C ARG A 95 -1.60 2.87 6.11
N TYR A 96 -2.13 1.68 5.89
CA TYR A 96 -3.51 1.49 5.48
C TYR A 96 -4.48 2.17 6.46
N ARG A 97 -4.32 1.90 7.77
CA ARG A 97 -5.16 2.47 8.84
C ARG A 97 -5.03 3.99 8.93
N TYR A 98 -3.81 4.52 8.83
CA TYR A 98 -3.58 5.96 8.84
C TYR A 98 -4.36 6.67 7.72
N THR A 99 -4.26 6.16 6.51
CA THR A 99 -4.91 6.75 5.33
C THR A 99 -6.44 6.69 5.41
N ILE A 100 -7.02 5.54 5.79
CA ILE A 100 -8.49 5.45 5.91
C ILE A 100 -9.04 6.40 6.99
N ASN A 101 -8.34 6.53 8.12
CA ASN A 101 -8.82 7.29 9.28
C ASN A 101 -8.59 8.80 9.14
N THR A 102 -7.71 9.23 8.23
CA THR A 102 -7.32 10.65 8.12
C THR A 102 -7.97 11.31 6.91
N PRO A 103 -8.85 12.32 7.08
CA PRO A 103 -9.58 12.95 5.96
C PRO A 103 -8.64 13.63 4.95
N ASN A 104 -7.55 14.23 5.43
CA ASN A 104 -6.50 14.79 4.59
C ASN A 104 -5.18 14.12 4.97
N VAL A 105 -4.71 13.17 4.14
CA VAL A 105 -3.44 12.52 4.39
C VAL A 105 -2.33 13.55 4.23
N ARG A 106 -1.70 13.92 5.35
CA ARG A 106 -0.55 14.82 5.36
C ARG A 106 0.64 14.01 5.84
N TYR A 107 1.69 14.04 5.05
CA TYR A 107 2.97 13.46 5.42
C TYR A 107 3.99 14.58 5.44
N ASP A 108 4.84 14.53 6.45
CA ASP A 108 5.89 15.52 6.65
C ASP A 108 7.06 15.22 5.73
N PHE A 109 6.95 15.75 4.51
CA PHE A 109 8.08 15.84 3.60
C PHE A 109 8.94 17.04 3.95
N SER A 110 10.22 16.97 3.56
CA SER A 110 11.04 18.18 3.53
C SER A 110 10.38 19.23 2.63
N ARG A 111 10.64 20.51 2.93
CA ARG A 111 10.17 21.62 2.10
C ARG A 111 10.65 21.46 0.65
N GLN A 112 11.88 20.99 0.47
CA GLN A 112 12.54 20.81 -0.82
C GLN A 112 11.84 19.73 -1.66
N LEU A 113 11.50 18.58 -1.06
CA LEU A 113 10.79 17.53 -1.78
C LEU A 113 9.38 17.97 -2.15
N ASN A 114 8.65 18.64 -1.24
CA ASN A 114 7.33 19.19 -1.53
C ASN A 114 7.37 20.14 -2.74
N LEU A 115 8.31 21.08 -2.76
CA LEU A 115 8.50 22.01 -3.88
C LEU A 115 8.82 21.28 -5.19
N GLU A 116 9.59 20.19 -5.13
CA GLU A 116 9.92 19.41 -6.33
C GLU A 116 8.71 18.66 -6.90
N ILE A 117 7.93 18.00 -6.05
CA ILE A 117 6.69 17.32 -6.44
C ILE A 117 5.71 18.32 -7.05
N GLU A 118 5.52 19.48 -6.41
CA GLU A 118 4.67 20.55 -6.92
C GLU A 118 5.17 21.09 -8.27
N ASN A 119 6.48 21.25 -8.44
CA ASN A 119 7.06 21.74 -9.68
C ASN A 119 6.90 20.75 -10.83
N LEU A 120 7.15 19.45 -10.60
CA LEU A 120 6.89 18.42 -11.61
C LEU A 120 5.41 18.37 -11.96
N ASN A 121 4.52 18.38 -10.96
CA ASN A 121 3.08 18.40 -11.19
C ASN A 121 2.66 19.61 -12.04
N ARG A 122 3.15 20.82 -11.73
CA ARG A 122 2.86 22.00 -12.55
C ARG A 122 3.32 21.87 -13.99
N ARG A 123 4.46 21.23 -14.27
CA ARG A 123 4.93 21.03 -15.66
C ARG A 123 4.08 20.01 -16.39
N LEU A 124 3.74 18.92 -15.71
CA LEU A 124 2.84 17.91 -16.23
C LEU A 124 1.44 18.48 -16.53
N ASP A 125 0.94 19.42 -15.71
CA ASP A 125 -0.35 20.12 -15.91
C ASP A 125 -0.40 20.91 -17.21
N ASN A 126 0.77 21.29 -17.73
CA ASN A 126 0.95 22.04 -18.97
C ASN A 126 1.51 21.19 -20.13
N SER A 127 1.64 19.88 -19.93
CA SER A 127 2.19 18.97 -20.94
C SER A 127 1.09 18.20 -21.65
N ASP A 128 1.29 17.92 -22.94
CA ASP A 128 0.36 17.16 -23.77
C ASP A 128 1.07 15.99 -24.48
N PHE A 129 1.15 14.86 -23.79
CA PHE A 129 1.83 13.66 -24.26
C PHE A 129 0.99 12.90 -25.30
N ARG A 130 1.63 12.43 -26.36
CA ARG A 130 0.99 11.64 -27.43
C ARG A 130 0.78 10.20 -27.03
N ASN A 131 1.70 9.62 -26.25
CA ASN A 131 1.66 8.24 -25.81
C ASN A 131 2.33 8.05 -24.43
N LEU A 132 2.25 6.82 -23.91
CA LEU A 132 2.79 6.47 -22.60
C LEU A 132 4.31 6.63 -22.56
N ASP A 133 4.99 6.25 -23.63
CA ASP A 133 6.46 6.26 -23.66
C ASP A 133 6.99 7.70 -23.59
N GLU A 134 6.33 8.64 -24.26
CA GLU A 134 6.64 10.07 -24.17
C GLU A 134 6.43 10.60 -22.74
N PHE A 135 5.35 10.21 -22.07
CA PHE A 135 5.11 10.55 -20.67
C PHE A 135 6.18 9.95 -19.74
N LYS A 136 6.48 8.65 -19.88
CA LYS A 136 7.50 7.97 -19.07
C LYS A 136 8.88 8.58 -19.27
N ASN A 137 9.24 8.89 -20.52
CA ASN A 137 10.50 9.55 -20.85
C ASN A 137 10.56 10.95 -20.25
N PHE A 138 9.45 11.70 -20.23
CA PHE A 138 9.41 13.00 -19.59
C PHE A 138 9.64 12.90 -18.07
N VAL A 139 8.93 11.99 -17.38
CA VAL A 139 9.07 11.83 -15.92
C VAL A 139 10.46 11.31 -15.57
N SER A 140 10.97 10.30 -16.28
CA SER A 140 12.28 9.70 -16.00
C SER A 140 13.47 10.61 -16.33
N SER A 141 13.31 11.54 -17.28
CA SER A 141 14.34 12.53 -17.62
C SER A 141 14.30 13.79 -16.75
N TYR A 142 13.27 13.94 -15.90
CA TYR A 142 13.15 15.10 -15.04
C TYR A 142 14.28 15.15 -14.01
N ARG A 143 15.03 16.25 -14.00
CA ARG A 143 16.12 16.49 -13.05
C ARG A 143 15.62 17.37 -11.90
N PRO A 144 15.64 16.89 -10.64
CA PRO A 144 15.21 17.69 -9.51
C PRO A 144 16.13 18.91 -9.31
N LEU A 145 15.56 20.04 -8.92
CA LEU A 145 16.25 21.32 -8.74
C LEU A 145 16.43 21.68 -7.26
N TYR A 146 15.50 21.28 -6.41
CA TYR A 146 15.42 21.68 -5.01
C TYR A 146 15.95 20.60 -4.06
N ILE A 147 15.97 19.35 -4.49
CA ILE A 147 16.35 18.21 -3.66
C ILE A 147 17.87 18.07 -3.59
N ARG A 148 18.41 18.02 -2.37
CA ARG A 148 19.85 17.81 -2.11
C ARG A 148 20.13 16.71 -1.10
N GLU A 149 19.16 16.41 -0.24
CA GLU A 149 19.31 15.39 0.79
C GLU A 149 19.14 13.99 0.20
N ARG A 150 19.98 13.05 0.64
CA ARG A 150 19.97 11.66 0.14
C ARG A 150 18.61 10.99 0.30
N ASN A 151 17.97 11.15 1.46
CA ASN A 151 16.68 10.52 1.74
C ASN A 151 15.58 11.07 0.84
N ASP A 152 15.57 12.39 0.60
CA ASP A 152 14.63 13.01 -0.32
C ASP A 152 14.87 12.60 -1.78
N LEU A 153 16.13 12.38 -2.19
CA LEU A 153 16.42 11.85 -3.52
C LEU A 153 15.88 10.43 -3.69
N ILE A 154 15.96 9.59 -2.67
CA ILE A 154 15.42 8.23 -2.72
C ILE A 154 13.88 8.27 -2.71
N ALA A 155 13.27 9.13 -1.89
CA ALA A 155 11.82 9.34 -1.90
C ALA A 155 11.33 9.86 -3.27
N TRP A 156 12.09 10.77 -3.89
CA TRP A 156 11.84 11.27 -5.24
C TRP A 156 11.94 10.17 -6.32
N GLN A 157 12.94 9.30 -6.23
CA GLN A 157 13.08 8.15 -7.14
C GLN A 157 11.88 7.21 -7.01
N ASN A 158 11.43 6.90 -5.79
CA ASN A 158 10.23 6.10 -5.58
C ASN A 158 8.98 6.81 -6.11
N TYR A 159 8.83 8.11 -5.83
CA TYR A 159 7.71 8.92 -6.34
C TYR A 159 7.61 8.83 -7.86
N THR A 160 8.69 9.16 -8.56
CA THR A 160 8.70 9.21 -10.03
C THR A 160 8.54 7.84 -10.68
N ASP A 161 9.08 6.79 -10.08
CA ASP A 161 8.93 5.42 -10.55
C ASP A 161 7.50 4.90 -10.35
N VAL A 162 6.95 4.98 -9.13
CA VAL A 162 5.54 4.62 -8.86
C VAL A 162 4.60 5.45 -9.73
N PHE A 163 4.81 6.76 -9.80
CA PHE A 163 4.00 7.65 -10.63
C PHE A 163 4.02 7.24 -12.11
N SER A 164 5.19 6.87 -12.66
CA SER A 164 5.32 6.44 -14.05
C SER A 164 4.60 5.12 -14.35
N TYR A 165 4.69 4.15 -13.43
CA TYR A 165 4.11 2.82 -13.61
C TYR A 165 2.61 2.77 -13.26
N SER A 166 2.19 3.52 -12.25
CA SER A 166 0.82 3.50 -11.76
C SER A 166 -0.14 4.33 -12.63
N VAL A 167 0.38 5.23 -13.49
CA VAL A 167 -0.45 6.02 -14.42
C VAL A 167 -1.34 5.13 -15.29
N ILE A 168 -0.79 4.06 -15.87
CA ILE A 168 -1.61 3.10 -16.62
C ILE A 168 -2.44 2.27 -15.66
N TYR A 169 -1.81 1.69 -14.65
CA TYR A 169 -2.42 0.73 -13.74
C TYR A 169 -3.78 1.19 -13.23
N TRP A 170 -3.82 2.37 -12.60
CA TRP A 170 -5.05 2.89 -12.03
C TRP A 170 -6.02 3.38 -13.10
N SER A 171 -5.52 3.97 -14.19
CA SER A 171 -6.39 4.43 -15.29
C SER A 171 -7.16 3.29 -15.96
N THR A 172 -6.59 2.08 -16.03
CA THR A 172 -7.19 0.92 -16.70
C THR A 172 -7.95 0.01 -15.74
N ASN A 173 -7.61 0.01 -14.45
CA ASN A 173 -8.25 -0.87 -13.46
C ASN A 173 -9.29 -0.15 -12.58
N LEU A 174 -9.47 1.17 -12.70
CA LEU A 174 -10.43 1.95 -11.91
C LEU A 174 -11.83 1.33 -11.85
N GLU A 175 -12.39 0.97 -13.01
CA GLU A 175 -13.73 0.39 -13.10
C GLU A 175 -13.80 -0.98 -12.41
N ARG A 176 -12.76 -1.81 -12.57
CA ARG A 176 -12.68 -3.12 -11.93
C ARG A 176 -12.68 -3.02 -10.42
N TRP A 177 -11.88 -2.10 -9.88
CA TRP A 177 -11.88 -1.83 -8.45
C TRP A 177 -13.21 -1.26 -7.94
N THR A 178 -13.87 -0.41 -8.74
CA THR A 178 -15.21 0.11 -8.40
C THR A 178 -16.23 -1.02 -8.31
N ILE A 179 -16.22 -1.96 -9.25
CA ILE A 179 -17.15 -3.10 -9.25
C ILE A 179 -17.03 -3.96 -7.98
N LEU A 180 -15.87 -4.02 -7.33
CA LEU A 180 -15.73 -4.71 -6.05
C LEU A 180 -16.60 -4.10 -4.96
N ILE A 181 -16.79 -2.78 -4.96
CA ILE A 181 -17.54 -2.06 -3.95
C ILE A 181 -18.89 -1.71 -4.57
N ASN A 182 -19.90 -2.53 -4.29
CA ASN A 182 -21.26 -2.45 -4.86
C ASN A 182 -21.96 -1.08 -4.63
N ARG A 183 -21.53 -0.01 -5.33
CA ARG A 183 -22.05 1.36 -5.26
C ARG A 183 -22.22 1.96 -6.67
N ASN A 184 -23.43 2.46 -6.93
CA ASN A 184 -23.84 3.15 -8.16
C ASN A 184 -23.46 4.64 -8.20
N ALA A 185 -22.56 5.12 -7.35
CA ALA A 185 -22.24 6.54 -7.28
C ALA A 185 -20.74 6.75 -7.09
N ILE A 186 -19.99 6.67 -8.19
CA ILE A 186 -18.74 7.42 -8.26
C ILE A 186 -19.16 8.89 -8.30
N GLY A 187 -19.00 9.59 -7.18
CA GLY A 187 -18.98 11.04 -7.22
C GLY A 187 -17.87 11.43 -8.19
N LEU A 188 -18.24 11.91 -9.36
CA LEU A 188 -17.37 12.64 -10.27
C LEU A 188 -16.95 13.92 -9.56
N SER A 189 -16.10 13.81 -8.53
CA SER A 189 -15.56 14.95 -7.84
C SER A 189 -14.60 15.64 -8.77
N GLU A 190 -15.13 16.74 -9.29
CA GLU A 190 -14.45 17.95 -9.74
C GLU A 190 -13.97 17.98 -11.19
N ARG A 191 -14.57 18.93 -11.90
CA ARG A 191 -14.35 19.44 -13.26
C ARG A 191 -12.89 19.80 -13.62
N ARG A 192 -11.89 19.47 -12.79
CA ARG A 192 -10.46 19.76 -13.06
C ARG A 192 -9.75 18.66 -13.86
N CYS A 193 -10.16 17.40 -13.75
CA CYS A 193 -9.53 16.29 -14.47
C CYS A 193 -10.23 15.90 -15.80
N SER A 194 -11.17 16.73 -16.29
CA SER A 194 -11.94 16.46 -17.52
C SER A 194 -11.31 17.00 -18.82
N GLU A 195 -10.27 17.82 -18.74
CA GLU A 195 -9.70 18.52 -19.90
C GLU A 195 -8.31 17.99 -20.31
N GLY A 196 -8.16 17.63 -21.60
CA GLY A 196 -6.89 17.18 -22.21
C GLY A 196 -6.88 15.74 -22.71
N LYS A 197 -5.78 15.33 -23.37
CA LYS A 197 -5.57 13.95 -23.87
C LYS A 197 -5.59 12.93 -22.73
N PHE A 198 -5.74 11.64 -23.06
CA PHE A 198 -5.84 10.53 -22.11
C PHE A 198 -4.84 10.61 -20.95
N PHE A 199 -3.57 10.88 -21.26
CA PHE A 199 -2.51 10.99 -20.26
C PHE A 199 -2.77 12.11 -19.26
N ARG A 200 -3.26 13.27 -19.71
CA ARG A 200 -3.56 14.43 -18.85
C ARG A 200 -4.69 14.15 -17.84
N ARG A 201 -5.65 13.31 -18.22
CA ARG A 201 -6.74 12.90 -17.33
C ARG A 201 -6.31 11.79 -16.37
N ALA A 202 -5.49 10.84 -16.84
CA ALA A 202 -5.01 9.71 -16.05
C ALA A 202 -4.15 10.16 -14.86
N TRP A 203 -3.10 10.92 -15.11
CA TRP A 203 -2.18 11.35 -14.05
C TRP A 203 -2.79 12.37 -13.05
N CYS A 204 -3.79 13.16 -13.47
CA CYS A 204 -4.54 14.07 -12.57
C CYS A 204 -5.16 13.31 -11.39
N LYS A 205 -5.58 12.06 -11.63
CA LYS A 205 -6.13 11.16 -10.61
C LYS A 205 -5.07 10.43 -9.79
N ILE A 206 -3.84 10.29 -10.32
CA ILE A 206 -2.84 9.33 -9.82
C ILE A 206 -1.71 10.02 -9.05
N LYS A 207 -1.51 11.32 -9.26
CA LYS A 207 -0.50 12.10 -8.53
C LYS A 207 -0.71 12.06 -7.01
N GLU A 208 -1.95 12.02 -6.52
CA GLU A 208 -2.26 11.94 -5.09
C GLU A 208 -1.86 10.57 -4.51
N TYR A 209 -2.06 9.48 -5.25
CA TYR A 209 -1.65 8.14 -4.82
C TYR A 209 -0.13 8.00 -4.82
N ALA A 210 0.54 8.38 -5.91
CA ALA A 210 2.00 8.35 -5.95
C ALA A 210 2.65 9.24 -4.87
N LYS A 211 2.03 10.38 -4.54
CA LYS A 211 2.45 11.23 -3.42
C LYS A 211 2.29 10.50 -2.08
N THR A 212 1.21 9.76 -1.89
CA THR A 212 0.95 8.92 -0.70
C THR A 212 1.98 7.80 -0.58
N ASP A 213 2.36 7.15 -1.68
CA ASP A 213 3.42 6.13 -1.73
C ASP A 213 4.78 6.68 -1.30
N ALA A 214 5.22 7.77 -1.94
CA ALA A 214 6.51 8.41 -1.65
C ALA A 214 6.62 8.88 -0.20
N ALA A 215 5.50 9.29 0.38
CA ALA A 215 5.36 9.66 1.77
C ALA A 215 5.51 8.49 2.73
N ALA A 216 4.77 7.41 2.47
CA ALA A 216 4.87 6.19 3.25
C ALA A 216 6.31 5.67 3.27
N TYR A 217 6.99 5.75 2.12
CA TYR A 217 8.41 5.44 1.97
C TYR A 217 9.31 6.37 2.81
N GLN A 218 9.18 7.69 2.65
CA GLN A 218 10.06 8.67 3.31
C GLN A 218 9.97 8.60 4.83
N GLU A 219 8.75 8.58 5.37
CA GLU A 219 8.55 8.52 6.81
C GLU A 219 9.15 7.24 7.40
N GLU A 220 9.01 6.12 6.70
CA GLU A 220 9.60 4.85 7.15
C GLU A 220 11.12 4.88 7.09
N LYS A 221 11.72 5.35 6.00
CA LYS A 221 13.18 5.45 5.89
C LYS A 221 13.80 6.41 6.90
N GLN A 222 13.08 7.46 7.31
CA GLN A 222 13.52 8.37 8.37
C GLN A 222 13.51 7.69 9.75
N LYS A 223 12.49 6.89 10.05
CA LYS A 223 12.34 6.21 11.35
C LYS A 223 13.18 4.93 11.44
N ASN A 224 13.34 4.24 10.33
CA ASN A 224 14.03 2.97 10.20
C ASN A 224 14.84 2.93 8.89
N PRO A 225 16.08 3.45 8.89
CA PRO A 225 16.94 3.45 7.71
C PRO A 225 17.19 2.05 7.13
N SER A 226 17.14 1.02 7.98
CA SER A 226 17.29 -0.41 7.63
C SER A 226 16.04 -1.08 7.07
N ALA A 227 14.90 -0.38 6.97
CA ALA A 227 13.69 -0.96 6.37
C ALA A 227 14.00 -1.50 4.96
N SER A 228 13.58 -2.73 4.67
CA SER A 228 13.82 -3.35 3.36
C SER A 228 13.09 -2.56 2.27
N PHE A 229 13.63 -2.56 1.05
CA PHE A 229 13.00 -1.92 -0.10
C PHE A 229 11.56 -2.44 -0.30
N GLU A 230 11.39 -3.75 -0.17
CA GLU A 230 10.09 -4.42 -0.26
C GLU A 230 9.11 -3.92 0.80
N ALA A 231 9.51 -3.89 2.07
CA ALA A 231 8.66 -3.40 3.17
C ALA A 231 8.11 -2.01 2.87
N THR A 232 8.96 -1.12 2.35
CA THR A 232 8.58 0.26 2.03
C THR A 232 7.65 0.36 0.81
N VAL A 233 7.82 -0.51 -0.19
CA VAL A 233 6.91 -0.55 -1.36
C VAL A 233 5.55 -1.12 -0.98
N LEU A 234 5.51 -2.19 -0.19
CA LEU A 234 4.27 -2.75 0.35
C LEU A 234 3.51 -1.72 1.19
N ALA A 235 4.23 -0.96 2.01
CA ALA A 235 3.67 0.12 2.83
C ALA A 235 3.02 1.23 1.98
N GLY A 236 3.68 1.60 0.88
CA GLY A 236 3.12 2.50 -0.13
C GLY A 236 1.84 1.93 -0.73
N ALA A 237 1.90 0.71 -1.27
CA ALA A 237 0.74 0.06 -1.90
C ALA A 237 -0.46 -0.02 -0.95
N ALA A 238 -0.23 -0.28 0.33
CA ALA A 238 -1.26 -0.26 1.36
C ALA A 238 -1.86 1.14 1.58
N ALA A 239 -1.04 2.19 1.60
CA ALA A 239 -1.50 3.56 1.70
C ALA A 239 -2.31 3.99 0.47
N SER A 240 -1.84 3.66 -0.74
CA SER A 240 -2.51 3.95 -2.00
C SER A 240 -3.83 3.20 -2.15
N ALA A 241 -3.86 1.91 -1.80
CA ALA A 241 -5.11 1.14 -1.76
C ALA A 241 -6.11 1.73 -0.75
N ALA A 242 -5.65 2.17 0.42
CA ALA A 242 -6.50 2.81 1.41
C ALA A 242 -7.09 4.15 0.92
N ALA A 243 -6.27 5.00 0.30
CA ALA A 243 -6.72 6.28 -0.26
C ALA A 243 -7.77 6.04 -1.34
N PHE A 244 -7.49 5.10 -2.22
CA PHE A 244 -8.37 4.73 -3.31
C PHE A 244 -9.71 4.15 -2.82
N ILE A 245 -9.69 3.17 -1.91
CA ILE A 245 -10.92 2.58 -1.35
C ILE A 245 -11.72 3.63 -0.61
N LYS A 246 -11.05 4.53 0.12
CA LYS A 246 -11.70 5.66 0.80
C LYS A 246 -12.39 6.59 -0.19
N ASP A 247 -11.76 6.92 -1.32
CA ASP A 247 -12.38 7.77 -2.36
C ASP A 247 -13.61 7.10 -2.99
N LEU A 248 -13.59 5.77 -3.16
CA LEU A 248 -14.75 5.00 -3.64
C LEU A 248 -15.88 4.89 -2.61
N ILE A 249 -15.59 5.08 -1.33
CA ILE A 249 -16.56 5.01 -0.23
C ILE A 249 -16.75 6.42 0.32
N PRO A 250 -17.69 7.22 -0.22
CA PRO A 250 -18.02 8.49 0.40
C PRO A 250 -18.31 8.30 1.88
N PRO A 251 -17.85 9.24 2.74
CA PRO A 251 -18.13 9.20 4.16
C PRO A 251 -19.63 9.04 4.34
N SER A 252 -20.04 8.12 5.22
CA SER A 252 -21.44 8.02 5.63
C SER A 252 -21.88 9.42 6.04
N GLN A 253 -22.93 9.95 5.40
CA GLN A 253 -23.58 11.16 5.88
C GLN A 253 -24.10 10.86 7.28
N SER A 254 -23.33 11.25 8.29
CA SER A 254 -23.70 11.22 9.70
C SER A 254 -24.69 12.33 9.98
#